data_AF-A0A1I5DWL7-F1
#
_entry.id   AF-A0A1I5DWL7-F1
#
_cell.length_a   1.000
_cell.length_b   1.000
_cell.length_c   1.000
_cell.angle_alpha   90.00
_cell.angle_beta   90.00
_cell.angle_gamma   90.00
#
_symmetry.space_group_name_H-M   'P 1'
#
loop_
_entity.id
_entity.type
_entity.pdbx_description
1 polymer ?
#
loop_
_entity_poly.entity_id
_entity_poly.type
_entity_poly.pdbx_seq_one_letter_code
_entity_poly.pdbx_strand_id
1 'polypeptide(L)'
;MKELSVPCRMNVTGRWSDAHIHDVSDKGMLVSSIEPPAIGTYVDIRRGTLVIIGRVVWSGGRRFGVRTQDPVSLAALLSEPVLDSRPASTDRRSLKREQAARRHSEQADRNRHRASLFQFICLTIIGLGIACFSASYCYRALAVPLGSVSNVLGAAT
;
A
#
# COMPACT_ATOMS: atom_id res chain seq x y z
N MET A 1 21.01 -1.02 -13.50
CA MET A 1 19.64 -1.03 -12.95
C MET A 1 19.20 0.42 -12.83
N LYS A 2 18.22 0.88 -13.62
CA LYS A 2 17.85 2.30 -13.69
C LYS A 2 16.82 2.58 -12.60
N GLU A 3 17.22 3.29 -11.54
CA GLU A 3 16.32 3.74 -10.47
C GLU A 3 15.23 4.62 -11.11
N LEU A 4 13.96 4.30 -10.89
CA LEU A 4 12.84 4.97 -11.54
C LEU A 4 12.57 6.29 -10.80
N SER A 5 13.26 7.34 -11.24
CA SER A 5 13.16 8.69 -10.67
C SER A 5 12.15 9.52 -11.46
N VAL A 6 11.00 9.83 -10.85
CA VAL A 6 9.96 10.67 -11.45
C VAL A 6 10.04 12.09 -10.86
N PRO A 7 10.30 13.12 -11.68
CA PRO A 7 10.39 14.50 -11.19
C PRO A 7 9.04 15.01 -10.73
N CYS A 8 9.00 15.68 -9.58
CA CYS A 8 7.80 16.26 -8.99
C CYS A 8 8.10 17.61 -8.31
N ARG A 9 7.04 18.34 -7.98
CA ARG A 9 7.12 19.57 -7.19
C ARG A 9 6.60 19.29 -5.79
N MET A 10 7.33 19.71 -4.78
CA MET A 10 6.93 19.59 -3.38
C MET A 10 6.64 20.98 -2.80
N ASN A 11 5.59 21.10 -2.00
CA ASN A 11 5.31 22.26 -1.19
C ASN A 11 5.46 21.91 0.29
N VAL A 12 6.23 22.70 1.00
CA VAL A 12 6.40 22.61 2.45
C VAL A 12 6.04 23.96 3.03
N THR A 13 4.92 24.05 3.75
CA THR A 13 4.48 25.29 4.42
C THR A 13 4.43 26.51 3.47
N GLY A 14 3.98 26.31 2.23
CA GLY A 14 3.87 27.36 1.21
C GLY A 14 5.12 27.58 0.38
N ARG A 15 6.25 26.93 0.69
CA ARG A 15 7.49 27.00 -0.10
C ARG A 15 7.56 25.83 -1.08
N TRP A 16 7.59 26.15 -2.36
CA TRP A 16 7.72 25.17 -3.44
C TRP A 16 9.18 24.85 -3.75
N SER A 17 9.50 23.57 -3.86
CA SER A 17 10.82 23.05 -4.27
C SER A 17 10.67 21.87 -5.24
N ASP A 18 11.75 21.55 -5.95
CA ASP A 18 11.82 20.37 -6.81
C ASP A 18 12.20 19.13 -5.99
N ALA A 19 11.59 18.01 -6.35
CA ALA A 19 11.81 16.72 -5.72
C ALA A 19 11.70 15.59 -6.76
N HIS A 20 12.09 14.39 -6.35
CA HIS A 20 11.99 13.19 -7.19
C HIS A 20 11.36 12.06 -6.39
N ILE A 21 10.39 11.39 -7.00
CA ILE A 21 9.75 10.19 -6.46
C ILE A 21 10.53 8.98 -6.97
N HIS A 22 10.96 8.11 -6.06
CA HIS A 22 11.75 6.91 -6.37
C HIS A 22 10.95 5.62 -6.24
N ASP A 23 9.98 5.60 -5.33
CA ASP A 23 9.12 4.43 -5.07
C ASP A 23 7.76 4.88 -4.55
N VAL A 24 6.71 4.13 -4.89
CA VAL A 24 5.32 4.41 -4.53
C VAL A 24 4.59 3.13 -4.19
N SER A 25 3.94 3.17 -3.04
CA SER A 25 3.02 2.14 -2.55
C SER A 25 1.66 2.76 -2.25
N ASP A 26 0.66 1.90 -1.98
CA ASP A 26 -0.69 2.35 -1.62
C ASP A 26 -0.75 3.25 -0.38
N LYS A 27 0.27 3.26 0.50
CA LYS A 27 0.25 4.00 1.77
C LYS A 27 1.39 5.02 1.91
N GLY A 28 2.26 5.12 0.92
CA GLY A 28 3.41 5.99 1.04
C GLY A 28 4.38 5.91 -0.13
N MET A 29 5.37 6.77 -0.08
CA MET A 29 6.35 6.94 -1.14
C MET A 29 7.73 7.29 -0.61
N LEU A 30 8.74 6.91 -1.38
CA LEU A 30 10.11 7.34 -1.21
C LEU A 30 10.36 8.56 -2.10
N VAL A 31 10.77 9.65 -1.48
CA VAL A 31 11.02 10.92 -2.18
C VAL A 31 12.43 11.40 -1.85
N SER A 32 13.05 12.12 -2.78
CA SER A 32 14.27 12.88 -2.52
C SER A 32 14.13 14.33 -2.89
N SER A 33 14.75 15.20 -2.11
CA SER A 33 14.90 16.63 -2.41
C SER A 33 16.29 17.10 -1.97
N ILE A 34 16.69 18.29 -2.43
CA ILE A 34 17.94 18.92 -1.99
C ILE A 34 17.89 19.21 -0.48
N GLU A 35 16.75 19.70 -0.02
CA GLU A 35 16.45 19.99 1.38
C GLU A 35 15.25 19.13 1.81
N PRO A 36 15.48 17.98 2.46
CA PRO A 36 14.40 17.11 2.88
C PRO A 36 13.68 17.70 4.10
N PRO A 37 12.34 17.62 4.17
CA PRO A 37 11.60 18.14 5.31
C PRO A 37 11.86 17.32 6.58
N ALA A 38 11.60 17.93 7.74
CA ALA A 38 11.69 17.27 9.03
C ALA A 38 10.64 16.16 9.18
N ILE A 39 10.93 15.20 10.05
CA ILE A 39 9.96 14.15 10.40
C ILE A 39 8.71 14.80 11.00
N GLY A 40 7.55 14.33 10.56
CA GLY A 40 6.25 14.82 11.00
C GLY A 40 5.71 15.99 10.20
N THR A 41 6.51 16.62 9.33
CA THR A 41 6.08 17.72 8.46
C THR A 41 5.08 17.23 7.41
N TYR A 42 4.05 18.05 7.15
CA TYR A 42 3.13 17.83 6.04
C TYR A 42 3.68 18.40 4.74
N VAL A 43 3.54 17.64 3.67
CA VAL A 43 4.02 17.99 2.33
C VAL A 43 2.91 17.83 1.31
N ASP A 44 2.82 18.77 0.38
CA ASP A 44 1.99 18.62 -0.82
C ASP A 44 2.90 18.31 -2.00
N ILE A 45 2.78 17.12 -2.57
CA ILE A 45 3.54 16.70 -3.75
C ILE A 45 2.64 16.82 -4.97
N ARG A 46 3.15 17.45 -6.03
CA ARG A 46 2.44 17.67 -7.29
C ARG A 46 3.20 17.09 -8.47
N ARG A 47 2.46 16.38 -9.31
CA ARG A 47 2.95 15.80 -10.56
C ARG A 47 1.83 15.90 -11.60
N GLY A 48 2.01 16.73 -12.63
CA GLY A 48 0.97 16.96 -13.63
C GLY A 48 -0.31 17.48 -12.98
N THR A 49 -1.40 16.73 -13.11
CA THR A 49 -2.68 17.06 -12.46
C THR A 49 -2.84 16.48 -11.07
N LEU A 50 -1.98 15.53 -10.67
CA LEU A 50 -2.03 14.86 -9.37
C LEU A 50 -1.51 15.77 -8.26
N VAL A 51 -2.24 15.76 -7.15
CA VAL A 51 -1.87 16.38 -5.89
C VAL A 51 -1.95 15.30 -4.83
N ILE A 52 -0.84 15.07 -4.14
CA ILE A 52 -0.69 14.05 -3.12
C ILE A 52 -0.31 14.75 -1.82
N ILE A 53 -1.12 14.59 -0.79
CA ILE A 53 -0.85 15.14 0.54
C ILE A 53 -0.34 14.01 1.42
N GLY A 54 0.72 14.27 2.18
CA GLY A 54 1.28 13.28 3.08
C GLY A 54 2.08 13.88 4.22
N ARG A 55 2.45 13.02 5.16
CA ARG A 55 3.28 13.35 6.32
C ARG A 55 4.61 12.62 6.23
N VAL A 56 5.71 13.33 6.45
CA VAL A 56 7.03 12.72 6.52
C VAL A 56 7.10 11.81 7.74
N VAL A 57 7.46 10.54 7.55
CA VAL A 57 7.54 9.52 8.62
C VAL A 57 8.98 9.17 8.99
N TRP A 58 9.92 9.38 8.08
CA TRP A 58 11.35 9.29 8.33
C TRP A 58 12.10 10.18 7.33
N SER A 59 13.28 10.64 7.69
CA SER A 59 14.14 11.47 6.85
C SER A 59 15.61 11.08 7.05
N GLY A 60 16.39 10.99 5.97
CA GLY A 60 17.79 10.56 6.00
C GLY A 60 18.57 10.98 4.75
N GLY A 61 19.63 11.77 4.95
CA GLY A 61 20.44 12.30 3.85
C GLY A 61 19.61 13.22 2.94
N ARG A 62 19.39 12.82 1.69
CA ARG A 62 18.51 13.53 0.72
C ARG A 62 17.17 12.83 0.49
N ARG A 63 16.94 11.69 1.16
CA ARG A 63 15.75 10.86 0.97
C ARG A 63 14.87 10.90 2.20
N PHE A 64 13.57 10.78 2.00
CA PHE A 64 12.60 10.76 3.07
C PHE A 64 11.39 9.93 2.66
N GLY A 65 10.77 9.30 3.66
CA GLY A 65 9.55 8.55 3.50
C GLY A 65 8.34 9.42 3.81
N VAL A 66 7.36 9.41 2.92
CA VAL A 66 6.09 10.11 3.11
C VAL A 66 4.99 9.08 3.25
N ARG A 67 4.22 9.15 4.33
CA ARG A 67 2.94 8.44 4.46
C ARG A 67 1.85 9.31 3.85
N THR A 68 1.17 8.78 2.85
CA THR A 68 0.13 9.52 2.12
C THR A 68 -1.18 9.52 2.92
N GLN A 69 -1.95 10.60 2.80
CA GLN A 69 -3.29 10.65 3.38
C GLN A 69 -4.24 9.72 2.62
N ASP A 70 -4.13 9.72 1.29
CA ASP A 70 -4.93 8.90 0.38
C ASP A 70 -4.08 7.85 -0.37
N PRO A 71 -4.69 6.76 -0.86
CA PRO A 71 -3.99 5.79 -1.69
C PRO A 71 -3.47 6.41 -2.98
N VAL A 72 -2.21 6.12 -3.33
CA VAL A 72 -1.58 6.63 -4.55
C VAL A 72 -1.35 5.49 -5.54
N SER A 73 -1.95 5.60 -6.73
CA SER A 73 -1.76 4.62 -7.81
C SER A 73 -0.50 4.94 -8.62
N LEU A 74 0.45 4.00 -8.66
CA LEU A 74 1.65 4.10 -9.50
C LEU A 74 1.29 4.27 -10.99
N ALA A 75 0.27 3.55 -11.47
CA ALA A 75 -0.19 3.67 -12.85
C ALA A 75 -0.65 5.10 -13.17
N ALA A 76 -1.38 5.74 -12.24
CA ALA A 76 -1.80 7.13 -12.40
C ALA A 76 -0.59 8.08 -12.50
N LEU A 77 0.40 7.91 -11.61
CA LEU A 77 1.63 8.71 -11.62
C LEU A 77 2.43 8.61 -12.92
N LEU A 78 2.51 7.41 -13.50
CA LEU A 78 3.22 7.16 -14.75
C LEU A 78 2.44 7.64 -15.98
N SER A 79 1.11 7.57 -15.94
CA SER A 79 0.23 8.02 -17.03
C SER A 79 0.07 9.53 -17.13
N GLU A 80 0.45 10.27 -16.08
CA GLU A 80 0.32 11.73 -16.06
C GLU A 80 1.28 12.38 -17.06
N PRO A 81 0.76 13.19 -18.00
CA PRO A 81 1.60 13.91 -18.93
C PRO A 81 2.54 14.84 -18.17
N VAL A 82 3.82 14.87 -18.56
CA VAL A 82 4.75 15.92 -18.13
C VAL A 82 4.22 17.22 -18.73
N LEU A 83 3.51 18.01 -17.93
CA LEU A 83 3.08 19.34 -18.37
C LEU A 83 4.31 20.25 -18.40
N ASP A 84 4.89 20.44 -19.59
CA ASP A 84 6.03 21.33 -19.83
C ASP A 84 5.70 22.82 -19.65
N SER A 85 4.42 23.19 -19.50
CA SER A 85 4.01 24.58 -19.29
C SER A 85 2.98 24.77 -18.18
N ARG A 86 3.18 25.86 -17.42
CA ARG A 86 2.28 26.33 -16.37
C ARG A 86 1.00 26.87 -17.03
N PRO A 87 -0.19 26.29 -16.77
CA PRO A 87 -1.42 26.90 -17.26
C PRO A 87 -1.61 28.26 -16.59
N ALA A 88 -1.91 29.28 -17.39
CA ALA A 88 -2.15 30.65 -16.93
C ALA A 88 -3.23 30.67 -15.83
N SER A 89 -2.95 31.48 -14.81
CA SER A 89 -3.78 31.65 -13.61
C SER A 89 -5.12 32.30 -13.95
N THR A 90 -6.11 31.49 -14.30
CA THR A 90 -7.53 31.86 -14.19
C THR A 90 -8.11 31.08 -13.02
N ASP A 91 -8.95 31.73 -12.22
CA ASP A 91 -9.53 31.18 -11.00
C ASP A 91 -10.41 29.94 -11.29
N ARG A 92 -9.77 28.76 -11.29
CA ARG A 92 -10.38 27.42 -11.54
C ARG A 92 -10.61 26.64 -10.23
N ARG A 93 -10.58 27.33 -9.08
CA ARG A 93 -10.44 26.70 -7.75
C ARG A 93 -11.68 25.93 -7.30
N SER A 94 -12.87 26.28 -7.82
CA SER A 94 -14.15 25.62 -7.52
C SER A 94 -14.39 24.35 -8.34
N LEU A 95 -14.21 24.42 -9.66
CA LEU A 95 -14.48 23.29 -10.58
C LEU A 95 -13.57 22.07 -10.35
N LYS A 96 -12.34 22.30 -9.88
CA LYS A 96 -11.37 21.22 -9.64
C LYS A 96 -11.67 20.40 -8.38
N ARG A 97 -12.38 20.97 -7.39
CA ARG A 97 -12.76 20.26 -6.14
C ARG A 97 -13.84 19.22 -6.39
N GLU A 98 -14.86 19.54 -7.18
CA GLU A 98 -15.91 18.57 -7.54
C GLU A 98 -15.38 17.42 -8.40
N GLN A 99 -14.52 17.73 -9.38
CA GLN A 99 -13.94 16.70 -10.24
C GLN A 99 -12.93 15.81 -9.49
N ALA A 100 -12.16 16.36 -8.55
CA ALA A 100 -11.32 15.56 -7.66
C ALA A 100 -12.18 14.64 -6.79
N ALA A 101 -13.24 15.16 -6.16
CA ALA A 101 -14.14 14.36 -5.31
C ALA A 101 -14.80 13.20 -6.07
N ARG A 102 -15.18 13.38 -7.34
CA ARG A 102 -15.73 12.30 -8.19
C ARG A 102 -14.70 11.24 -8.56
N ARG A 103 -13.45 11.63 -8.83
CA ARG A 103 -12.35 10.68 -9.06
C ARG A 103 -11.99 9.91 -7.78
N HIS A 104 -12.13 10.54 -6.60
CA HIS A 104 -11.90 9.91 -5.30
C HIS A 104 -12.84 8.73 -5.01
N SER A 105 -14.14 8.82 -5.34
CA SER A 105 -15.07 7.69 -5.15
C SER A 105 -14.76 6.53 -6.09
N GLU A 106 -14.46 6.83 -7.35
CA GLU A 106 -14.19 5.81 -8.38
C GLU A 106 -12.89 5.02 -8.12
N GLN A 107 -11.88 5.64 -7.50
CA GLN A 107 -10.62 4.98 -7.15
C GLN A 107 -10.70 4.18 -5.84
N ALA A 108 -11.47 4.66 -4.85
CA ALA A 108 -11.72 3.95 -3.61
C ALA A 108 -12.47 2.61 -3.83
N ASP A 109 -13.41 2.58 -4.78
CA ASP A 109 -14.16 1.37 -5.12
C ASP A 109 -13.29 0.27 -5.75
N ARG A 110 -12.24 0.65 -6.49
CA ARG A 110 -11.30 -0.33 -7.08
C ARG A 110 -10.41 -1.00 -6.01
N ASN A 111 -10.04 -0.28 -4.95
CA ASN A 111 -9.23 -0.84 -3.86
C ASN A 111 -10.04 -1.76 -2.93
N ARG A 112 -11.36 -1.57 -2.81
CA ARG A 112 -12.24 -2.46 -2.04
C ARG A 112 -12.23 -3.91 -2.53
N HIS A 113 -12.06 -4.12 -3.83
CA HIS A 113 -12.03 -5.45 -4.43
C HIS A 113 -10.73 -6.22 -4.16
N ARG A 114 -9.60 -5.53 -3.93
CA ARG A 114 -8.32 -6.19 -3.60
C ARG A 114 -8.17 -6.47 -2.10
N ALA A 115 -8.76 -5.64 -1.24
CA ALA A 115 -8.75 -5.84 0.20
C ALA A 115 -9.56 -7.08 0.64
N SER A 116 -10.70 -7.34 -0.02
CA SER A 116 -11.54 -8.51 0.30
C SER A 116 -10.89 -9.84 -0.10
N LEU A 117 -10.13 -9.87 -1.21
CA LEU A 117 -9.43 -11.08 -1.66
C LEU A 117 -8.42 -11.60 -0.62
N PHE A 118 -7.70 -10.69 0.05
CA PHE A 118 -6.73 -11.06 1.09
C PHE A 118 -7.41 -11.65 2.32
N GLN A 119 -8.58 -11.10 2.69
CA GLN A 119 -9.37 -11.60 3.82
C GLN A 119 -9.83 -13.05 3.58
N PHE A 120 -10.28 -13.37 2.37
CA PHE A 120 -10.70 -14.74 2.04
C PHE A 120 -9.52 -15.73 2.10
N ILE A 121 -8.35 -15.36 1.56
CA ILE A 121 -7.17 -16.23 1.60
C ILE A 121 -6.74 -16.54 3.04
N CYS A 122 -6.70 -15.54 3.92
CA CYS A 122 -6.37 -15.75 5.33
C CYS A 122 -7.38 -16.69 6.01
N LEU A 123 -8.68 -16.49 5.79
CA LEU A 123 -9.72 -17.36 6.38
C LEU A 123 -9.61 -18.81 5.88
N THR A 124 -9.34 -19.01 4.59
CA THR A 124 -9.16 -20.36 4.02
C THR A 124 -7.94 -21.06 4.61
N ILE A 125 -6.80 -20.36 4.76
CA ILE A 125 -5.58 -20.93 5.34
C ILE A 125 -5.81 -21.32 6.81
N ILE A 126 -6.44 -20.44 7.59
CA ILE A 126 -6.73 -20.70 9.01
C ILE A 126 -7.69 -21.90 9.14
N GLY A 127 -8.77 -21.92 8.36
CA GLY A 127 -9.73 -23.02 8.39
C GLY A 127 -9.11 -24.36 8.01
N LEU A 128 -8.29 -24.38 6.97
CA LEU A 128 -7.57 -25.60 6.54
C LEU A 128 -6.57 -26.06 7.61
N GLY A 129 -5.85 -25.13 8.23
CA GLY A 129 -4.93 -25.43 9.33
C GLY A 129 -5.64 -26.08 10.52
N ILE A 130 -6.78 -25.53 10.93
CA ILE A 130 -7.60 -26.09 12.03
C ILE A 130 -8.09 -27.49 11.67
N ALA A 131 -8.63 -27.69 10.46
CA ALA A 131 -9.14 -28.99 10.03
C ALA A 131 -8.05 -30.08 10.00
N CYS A 132 -6.88 -29.76 9.42
CA CYS A 132 -5.74 -30.67 9.39
C CYS A 132 -5.24 -31.01 10.80
N PHE A 133 -5.19 -30.02 11.69
CA PHE A 133 -4.77 -30.22 13.08
C PHE A 133 -5.74 -31.13 13.83
N SER A 134 -7.05 -30.87 13.72
CA SER A 134 -8.09 -31.70 14.34
C SER A 134 -8.07 -33.13 13.82
N ALA A 135 -7.95 -33.34 12.51
CA ALA A 135 -7.85 -34.68 11.91
C ALA A 135 -6.61 -35.45 12.41
N SER A 136 -5.46 -34.78 12.48
CA SER A 136 -4.21 -35.35 12.98
C SER A 136 -4.33 -35.75 14.46
N TYR A 137 -4.99 -34.90 15.26
CA TYR A 137 -5.21 -35.17 16.67
C TYR A 137 -6.14 -36.38 16.88
N CYS A 138 -7.26 -36.44 16.16
CA CYS A 138 -8.17 -37.59 16.20
C CYS A 138 -7.50 -38.89 15.77
N TYR A 139 -6.72 -38.86 14.68
CA TYR A 139 -6.00 -40.03 14.20
C TYR A 139 -5.02 -40.56 15.27
N ARG A 140 -4.24 -39.67 15.90
CA ARG A 140 -3.30 -40.08 16.96
C ARG A 140 -4.03 -40.59 18.20
N ALA A 141 -5.14 -39.96 18.58
CA ALA A 141 -5.93 -40.38 19.73
C ALA A 141 -6.54 -41.79 19.54
N LEU A 142 -6.91 -42.15 18.31
CA LEU A 142 -7.51 -43.45 18.00
C LEU A 142 -6.48 -44.54 17.65
N ALA A 143 -5.39 -44.18 16.96
CA ALA A 143 -4.38 -45.14 16.51
C ALA A 143 -3.60 -45.77 17.67
N VAL A 144 -3.32 -45.00 18.73
CA VAL A 144 -2.60 -45.50 19.92
C VAL A 144 -3.35 -46.63 20.64
N PRO A 145 -4.64 -46.49 21.03
CA PRO A 145 -5.37 -47.55 21.70
C PRO A 145 -5.72 -48.73 20.78
N LEU A 146 -5.97 -48.49 19.48
CA LEU A 146 -6.25 -49.59 18.55
C LEU A 146 -5.01 -50.46 18.30
N GLY A 147 -3.82 -49.86 18.22
CA GLY A 147 -2.56 -50.58 18.09
C GLY A 147 -2.21 -51.41 19.33
N SER A 148 -2.55 -50.95 20.54
CA SER A 148 -2.35 -51.76 21.74
C SER A 148 -3.29 -52.97 21.79
N VAL A 149 -4.55 -52.80 21.37
CA VAL A 149 -5.52 -53.91 21.28
C VAL A 149 -5.12 -54.94 20.22
N SER A 150 -4.66 -54.51 19.03
CA SER A 150 -4.21 -55.44 17.99
C SER A 150 -2.97 -56.24 18.41
N ASN A 151 -2.04 -55.60 19.13
CA ASN A 151 -0.85 -56.29 19.64
C ASN A 151 -1.20 -57.35 20.70
N VAL A 152 -2.16 -57.06 21.59
CA VAL A 152 -2.62 -58.02 22.61
C VAL A 152 -3.34 -59.20 21.96
N LEU A 153 -4.19 -58.95 20.96
CA LEU A 153 -4.92 -60.01 20.25
C LEU A 153 -4.00 -60.84 19.33
N GLY A 154 -3.01 -60.22 18.70
CA GLY A 154 -2.03 -60.92 17.85
C GLY A 154 -0.94 -61.68 18.61
N ALA A 155 -0.66 -61.31 19.85
CA ALA A 155 0.25 -62.07 20.73
C ALA A 155 -0.41 -63.28 21.40
N ALA A 156 -1.73 -63.45 21.26
CA ALA A 156 -2.52 -64.52 21.85
C ALA A 156 -2.78 -65.71 20.89
N THR A 157 -2.17 -65.71 19.70
CA THR A 157 -2.16 -66.81 18.72
C THR A 157 -0.74 -67.34 18.55
#